data_AF-A0A9D1QV07-F1
#
_entry.id   AF-A0A9D1QV07-F1
#
_cell.length_a   1.000
_cell.length_b   1.000
_cell.length_c   1.000
_cell.angle_alpha   90.00
_cell.angle_beta   90.00
_cell.angle_gamma   90.00
#
_symmetry.space_group_name_H-M   'P 1'
#
loop_
_entity.id
_entity.type
_entity.pdbx_description
1 polymer ?
#
loop_
_entity_poly.entity_id
_entity_poly.type
_entity_poly.pdbx_seq_one_letter_code
_entity_poly.pdbx_strand_id
1 'polypeptide(L)'
;DEQNIVSAEQEPENVRSGRYALTYTSTGNWSDRMLYRVDDLKPNTTYTYSYWYKITDYTLVGLEAGPTFGIAQANSMWDTFYSMPNWNSTADNWGWPEYTMDGEWHQAYGTFHTGESTKFVFTLWDDGNTWTAYIDDLYLAESAEAAVPAPDDFVVTAAVTQFVTDRLDVTSPDKNLLSEEQRTAALTAEQPSWSLEIAVEPDTDYILSAWVKGGVFSDTETGSARFGVANPYNGKFLMTAPVYEGDKMVAASFLSAMAPPCWDGEWHQRGLVFNSGNLESVLLTMNGTNSLLELRDIVLCKAEAAAAAEEESAPAAITGVKETPERMFGCKDEDNLFAGADLSEGAGYGMAARLASVDGTLVLRQDGSGLGATYILWVDVQPDTDYTFSVYAKGLAEGSNVFGLLTDQITHRQTVGGELAPVYDQQWGVYTYRFNSGGHTRVAFYAYDGGAELLLKNLALFESSKAVEVTEPINPPIDNPDTGAAAPAAAGLAMTAAVAALASTGRRCRRTR
;
A
#
# COMPACT_ATOMS: atom_id res chain seq x y z
N ASP A 1 8.17 25.20 30.25
CA ASP A 1 7.65 24.35 31.33
C ASP A 1 7.94 22.89 31.01
N GLU A 2 8.70 22.21 31.87
CA GLU A 2 9.19 20.83 31.71
C GLU A 2 8.10 19.75 31.92
N GLN A 3 6.81 20.13 31.94
CA GLN A 3 5.73 19.22 32.38
C GLN A 3 5.12 18.37 31.26
N ASN A 4 5.40 18.68 29.99
CA ASN A 4 4.76 18.06 28.83
C ASN A 4 5.76 17.47 27.84
N ILE A 5 6.87 16.91 28.37
CA ILE A 5 7.91 16.27 27.59
C ILE A 5 8.26 14.94 28.28
N VAL A 6 8.33 13.87 27.50
CA VAL A 6 8.81 12.56 27.96
C VAL A 6 10.21 12.30 27.39
N SER A 7 11.08 11.67 28.17
CA SER A 7 12.46 11.35 27.79
C SER A 7 12.61 9.89 27.37
N ALA A 8 13.35 9.66 26.28
CA ALA A 8 13.68 8.32 25.81
C ALA A 8 14.52 7.51 26.83
N GLU A 9 15.20 8.21 27.77
CA GLU A 9 15.94 7.54 28.86
C GLU A 9 15.03 6.96 29.93
N GLN A 10 13.80 7.48 30.05
CA GLN A 10 12.85 7.12 31.11
C GLN A 10 11.72 6.23 30.57
N GLU A 11 11.15 6.61 29.43
CA GLU A 11 10.02 5.92 28.79
C GLU A 11 10.29 5.79 27.27
N PRO A 12 11.23 4.92 26.86
CA PRO A 12 11.63 4.77 25.46
C PRO A 12 10.48 4.39 24.52
N GLU A 13 9.46 3.68 25.01
CA GLU A 13 8.26 3.29 24.26
C GLU A 13 7.36 4.49 23.90
N ASN A 14 7.58 5.63 24.54
CA ASN A 14 6.81 6.86 24.37
C ASN A 14 7.62 7.96 23.67
N VAL A 15 8.81 7.62 23.16
CA VAL A 15 9.60 8.46 22.26
C VAL A 15 9.88 7.67 20.99
N ARG A 16 9.40 8.16 19.85
CA ARG A 16 9.60 7.51 18.55
C ARG A 16 11.03 7.72 18.06
N SER A 17 11.53 8.92 18.22
CA SER A 17 12.75 9.41 17.57
C SER A 17 13.48 10.42 18.46
N GLY A 18 14.81 10.45 18.36
CA GLY A 18 15.63 11.38 19.13
C GLY A 18 15.65 11.11 20.64
N ARG A 19 15.52 12.17 21.45
CA ARG A 19 15.68 12.11 22.91
C ARG A 19 14.41 12.36 23.69
N TYR A 20 13.43 13.02 23.07
CA TYR A 20 12.26 13.54 23.75
C TYR A 20 11.07 13.54 22.81
N ALA A 21 9.89 13.25 23.34
CA ALA A 21 8.60 13.49 22.68
C ALA A 21 7.75 14.43 23.53
N LEU A 22 6.79 15.11 22.89
CA LEU A 22 5.78 15.88 23.62
C LEU A 22 4.76 14.91 24.21
N THR A 23 4.24 15.23 25.39
CA THR A 23 3.17 14.44 26.02
C THR A 23 2.05 15.35 26.52
N TYR A 24 0.82 14.87 26.41
CA TYR A 24 -0.36 15.54 26.95
C TYR A 24 -1.38 14.51 27.42
N THR A 25 -1.92 14.72 28.62
CA THR A 25 -3.00 13.91 29.15
C THR A 25 -4.25 14.76 29.29
N SER A 26 -5.28 14.41 28.55
CA SER A 26 -6.63 14.92 28.75
C SER A 26 -7.28 14.21 29.93
N THR A 27 -7.93 15.00 30.79
CA THR A 27 -8.61 14.55 32.00
C THR A 27 -10.14 14.58 31.87
N GLY A 28 -10.66 14.98 30.72
CA GLY A 28 -12.08 15.07 30.40
C GLY A 28 -12.79 16.25 31.07
N ASN A 29 -12.04 17.29 31.46
CA ASN A 29 -12.54 18.43 32.22
C ASN A 29 -12.82 19.69 31.38
N TRP A 30 -12.56 19.65 30.07
CA TRP A 30 -12.72 20.76 29.11
C TRP A 30 -11.91 22.02 29.42
N SER A 31 -11.03 22.02 30.43
CA SER A 31 -10.38 23.24 30.91
C SER A 31 -8.95 23.40 30.42
N ASP A 32 -8.28 22.31 30.04
CA ASP A 32 -6.84 22.31 29.83
C ASP A 32 -6.49 22.27 28.35
N ARG A 33 -5.43 23.00 28.00
CA ARG A 33 -4.89 23.07 26.64
C ARG A 33 -3.38 23.22 26.67
N MET A 34 -2.74 22.60 25.70
CA MET A 34 -1.34 22.80 25.40
C MET A 34 -1.20 23.57 24.09
N LEU A 35 -0.29 24.54 24.09
CA LEU A 35 -0.05 25.44 22.96
C LEU A 35 1.45 25.52 22.67
N TYR A 36 1.85 25.09 21.48
CA TYR A 36 3.17 25.34 20.94
C TYR A 36 3.06 26.42 19.88
N ARG A 37 3.71 27.55 20.14
CA ARG A 37 3.74 28.64 19.17
C ARG A 37 4.56 28.23 17.97
N VAL A 38 3.98 28.49 16.81
CA VAL A 38 4.68 28.44 15.55
C VAL A 38 5.09 29.88 15.25
N ASP A 39 6.35 30.20 15.53
CA ASP A 39 6.87 31.55 15.28
C ASP A 39 7.22 31.73 13.79
N ASP A 40 7.21 32.99 13.34
CA ASP A 40 7.74 33.42 12.03
C ASP A 40 7.01 32.92 10.76
N LEU A 41 5.70 32.65 10.84
CA LEU A 41 4.90 32.38 9.63
C LEU A 41 4.66 33.65 8.81
N LYS A 42 4.73 33.51 7.49
CA LYS A 42 4.43 34.57 6.52
C LYS A 42 2.92 34.68 6.30
N PRO A 43 2.39 35.90 6.12
CA PRO A 43 0.99 36.07 5.72
C PRO A 43 0.81 35.61 4.26
N ASN A 44 -0.38 35.12 3.94
CA ASN A 44 -0.81 34.64 2.63
C ASN A 44 0.12 33.54 2.08
N THR A 45 0.57 32.66 2.97
CA THR A 45 1.50 31.59 2.65
C THR A 45 0.90 30.27 3.09
N THR A 46 1.00 29.27 2.23
CA THR A 46 0.58 27.91 2.53
C THR A 46 1.72 27.18 3.23
N TYR A 47 1.40 26.41 4.26
CA TYR A 47 2.34 25.57 4.98
C TYR A 47 1.86 24.13 5.00
N THR A 48 2.79 23.19 4.86
CA THR A 48 2.59 21.76 5.08
C THR A 48 3.14 21.39 6.45
N TYR A 49 2.40 20.58 7.21
CA TYR A 49 2.86 20.02 8.48
C TYR A 49 2.72 18.50 8.50
N SER A 50 3.56 17.85 9.30
CA SER A 50 3.42 16.44 9.66
C SER A 50 3.90 16.19 11.09
N TYR A 51 3.41 15.13 11.71
CA TYR A 51 3.87 14.65 13.00
C TYR A 51 3.50 13.18 13.19
N TRP A 52 4.22 12.51 14.09
CA TRP A 52 3.86 11.20 14.58
C TRP A 52 3.12 11.32 15.91
N TYR A 53 2.11 10.49 16.10
CA TYR A 53 1.30 10.46 17.30
C TYR A 53 1.10 9.03 17.79
N LYS A 54 1.00 8.88 19.11
CA LYS A 54 0.57 7.66 19.79
C LYS A 54 -0.45 8.05 20.85
N ILE A 55 -1.61 7.40 20.85
CA ILE A 55 -2.68 7.67 21.82
C ILE A 55 -2.88 6.44 22.71
N THR A 56 -2.83 6.66 24.02
CA THR A 56 -3.08 5.65 25.05
C THR A 56 -4.20 6.09 25.99
N ASP A 57 -4.69 5.14 26.79
CA ASP A 57 -5.62 5.38 27.90
C ASP A 57 -6.93 6.09 27.49
N TYR A 58 -7.35 5.91 26.23
CA TYR A 58 -8.58 6.51 25.72
C TYR A 58 -9.80 5.93 26.44
N THR A 59 -10.62 6.81 27.02
CA THR A 59 -11.96 6.48 27.52
C THR A 59 -12.93 7.57 27.09
N LEU A 60 -14.02 7.14 26.47
CA LEU A 60 -15.17 7.99 26.16
C LEU A 60 -15.88 8.39 27.46
N VAL A 61 -15.87 9.69 27.78
CA VAL A 61 -16.50 10.27 28.98
C VAL A 61 -17.55 11.31 28.59
N GLY A 62 -17.33 12.04 27.50
CA GLY A 62 -18.16 13.16 27.05
C GLY A 62 -18.81 12.94 25.69
N LEU A 63 -18.49 13.83 24.73
CA LEU A 63 -18.96 13.75 23.35
C LEU A 63 -18.29 12.59 22.60
N GLU A 64 -18.94 12.06 21.56
CA GLU A 64 -18.35 11.15 20.57
C GLU A 64 -17.31 11.89 19.69
N ALA A 65 -16.32 12.47 20.34
CA ALA A 65 -15.18 13.15 19.75
C ALA A 65 -13.93 12.29 19.97
N GLY A 66 -13.11 12.16 18.92
CA GLY A 66 -11.76 11.63 19.07
C GLY A 66 -10.83 12.67 19.71
N PRO A 67 -9.65 12.26 20.19
CA PRO A 67 -8.62 13.16 20.69
C PRO A 67 -8.40 14.38 19.80
N THR A 68 -8.32 15.56 20.40
CA THR A 68 -8.40 16.81 19.64
C THR A 68 -7.07 17.57 19.63
N PHE A 69 -6.31 17.44 18.54
CA PHE A 69 -5.07 18.20 18.34
C PHE A 69 -4.78 18.56 16.88
N GLY A 70 -4.00 19.62 16.65
CA GLY A 70 -3.72 20.11 15.30
C GLY A 70 -3.30 21.56 15.25
N ILE A 71 -3.45 22.21 14.10
CA ILE A 71 -3.09 23.61 13.90
C ILE A 71 -4.29 24.50 14.20
N ALA A 72 -4.09 25.53 15.02
CA ALA A 72 -5.08 26.54 15.35
C ALA A 72 -4.52 27.95 15.21
N GLN A 73 -5.40 28.93 15.00
CA GLN A 73 -5.03 30.34 14.92
C GLN A 73 -4.94 30.94 16.34
N ALA A 74 -3.81 31.58 16.67
CA ALA A 74 -3.50 32.00 18.05
C ALA A 74 -4.38 33.15 18.60
N ASN A 75 -5.15 33.83 17.74
CA ASN A 75 -6.05 34.93 18.10
C ASN A 75 -7.51 34.46 18.32
N SER A 76 -7.84 33.22 17.96
CA SER A 76 -9.16 32.60 18.06
C SER A 76 -9.04 31.38 18.97
N MET A 77 -9.05 31.61 20.28
CA MET A 77 -9.04 30.50 21.25
C MET A 77 -10.44 29.94 21.51
N TRP A 78 -11.46 30.40 20.80
CA TRP A 78 -12.82 29.90 20.89
C TRP A 78 -13.25 29.51 19.48
N ASP A 79 -13.44 28.19 19.28
CA ASP A 79 -14.17 27.54 18.18
C ASP A 79 -13.51 27.31 16.81
N THR A 80 -12.21 27.54 16.56
CA THR A 80 -11.65 27.23 15.21
C THR A 80 -10.26 26.62 15.25
N PHE A 81 -10.21 25.29 15.21
CA PHE A 81 -9.06 24.65 14.57
C PHE A 81 -9.02 25.07 13.11
N TYR A 82 -7.80 25.27 12.64
CA TYR A 82 -7.55 25.73 11.29
C TYR A 82 -7.24 24.56 10.36
N SER A 83 -6.54 23.55 10.86
CA SER A 83 -6.31 22.31 10.14
C SER A 83 -6.09 21.14 11.11
N MET A 84 -6.71 20.01 10.79
CA MET A 84 -6.42 18.71 11.39
C MET A 84 -6.43 17.61 10.32
N PRO A 85 -5.73 16.49 10.56
CA PRO A 85 -5.81 15.31 9.71
C PRO A 85 -7.27 14.81 9.59
N ASN A 86 -7.69 14.48 8.37
CA ASN A 86 -9.02 13.93 8.07
C ASN A 86 -10.23 14.79 8.50
N TRP A 87 -10.02 16.05 8.89
CA TRP A 87 -11.10 16.97 9.25
C TRP A 87 -12.02 17.24 8.04
N ASN A 88 -13.31 17.00 8.23
CA ASN A 88 -14.36 17.31 7.25
C ASN A 88 -15.46 18.13 7.94
N SER A 89 -15.22 19.42 8.14
CA SER A 89 -16.29 20.34 8.57
C SER A 89 -17.23 20.57 7.41
N THR A 90 -18.44 20.03 7.51
CA THR A 90 -19.58 20.53 6.76
C THR A 90 -20.43 21.34 7.73
N ALA A 91 -21.26 22.27 7.23
CA ALA A 91 -22.08 23.16 8.07
C ALA A 91 -22.98 22.42 9.10
N ASP A 92 -23.23 21.12 8.87
CA ASP A 92 -24.09 20.27 9.71
C ASP A 92 -23.32 19.21 10.52
N ASN A 93 -21.99 19.11 10.41
CA ASN A 93 -21.19 18.13 11.12
C ASN A 93 -19.85 18.72 11.58
N TRP A 94 -19.62 18.76 12.89
CA TRP A 94 -18.38 19.24 13.54
C TRP A 94 -17.22 18.26 13.37
N GLY A 95 -17.06 17.71 12.15
CA GLY A 95 -16.25 16.54 11.82
C GLY A 95 -14.96 16.45 12.63
N TRP A 96 -14.98 15.60 13.65
CA TRP A 96 -13.84 15.35 14.50
C TRP A 96 -12.76 14.60 13.70
N PRO A 97 -11.47 14.85 13.99
CA PRO A 97 -10.40 14.09 13.35
C PRO A 97 -10.53 12.60 13.68
N GLU A 98 -10.34 11.75 12.68
CA GLU A 98 -10.24 10.30 12.89
C GLU A 98 -8.79 9.95 13.24
N TYR A 99 -8.48 9.96 14.53
CA TYR A 99 -7.22 9.43 15.06
C TYR A 99 -7.34 7.96 15.41
N THR A 100 -6.31 7.18 15.10
CA THR A 100 -6.20 5.79 15.55
C THR A 100 -5.78 5.75 17.02
N MET A 101 -6.49 4.97 17.82
CA MET A 101 -6.34 4.91 19.29
C MET A 101 -6.00 3.48 19.75
N ASP A 102 -5.07 2.83 19.06
CA ASP A 102 -4.66 1.44 19.31
C ASP A 102 -3.42 1.30 20.21
N GLY A 103 -2.85 2.42 20.68
CA GLY A 103 -1.63 2.44 21.48
C GLY A 103 -0.34 2.35 20.67
N GLU A 104 -0.42 2.32 19.33
CA GLU A 104 0.73 2.30 18.43
C GLU A 104 1.03 3.69 17.86
N TRP A 105 2.20 3.83 17.22
CA TRP A 105 2.61 5.05 16.54
C TRP A 105 1.98 5.15 15.15
N HIS A 106 1.31 6.27 14.90
CA HIS A 106 0.68 6.62 13.63
C HIS A 106 1.21 7.96 13.14
N GLN A 107 1.10 8.20 11.84
CA GLN A 107 1.47 9.49 11.26
C GLN A 107 0.24 10.30 10.87
N ALA A 108 0.34 11.61 11.08
CA ALA A 108 -0.61 12.60 10.65
C ALA A 108 0.09 13.72 9.86
N TYR A 109 -0.60 14.27 8.87
CA TYR A 109 -0.12 15.38 8.06
C TYR A 109 -1.28 16.23 7.54
N GLY A 110 -0.97 17.45 7.11
CA GLY A 110 -1.97 18.36 6.55
C GLY A 110 -1.35 19.61 5.96
N THR A 111 -2.19 20.48 5.42
CA THR A 111 -1.82 21.78 4.87
C THR A 111 -2.72 22.86 5.45
N PHE A 112 -2.19 24.07 5.62
CA PHE A 112 -3.00 25.23 5.96
C PHE A 112 -2.48 26.51 5.31
N HIS A 113 -3.39 27.40 4.95
CA HIS A 113 -3.07 28.73 4.44
C HIS A 113 -3.11 29.75 5.58
N THR A 114 -2.12 30.64 5.68
CA THR A 114 -2.07 31.57 6.80
C THR A 114 -3.06 32.74 6.66
N GLY A 115 -3.48 33.05 5.42
CA GLY A 115 -4.20 34.28 5.11
C GLY A 115 -3.48 35.51 5.67
N GLU A 116 -4.20 36.55 6.07
CA GLU A 116 -3.57 37.73 6.68
C GLU A 116 -2.97 37.48 8.08
N SER A 117 -3.15 36.30 8.66
CA SER A 117 -2.65 35.99 10.00
C SER A 117 -1.27 35.37 9.97
N THR A 118 -0.40 35.72 10.92
CA THR A 118 0.94 35.11 11.05
C THR A 118 1.09 34.33 12.35
N LYS A 119 0.01 34.17 13.12
CA LYS A 119 0.06 33.65 14.49
C LYS A 119 -0.72 32.35 14.57
N PHE A 120 0.00 31.25 14.49
CA PHE A 120 -0.56 29.90 14.62
C PHE A 120 0.09 29.16 15.78
N VAL A 121 -0.62 28.15 16.26
CA VAL A 121 -0.17 27.24 17.30
C VAL A 121 -0.44 25.81 16.87
N PHE A 122 0.46 24.90 17.22
CA PHE A 122 0.10 23.50 17.36
C PHE A 122 -0.53 23.33 18.74
N THR A 123 -1.75 22.80 18.81
CA THR A 123 -2.50 22.70 20.06
C THR A 123 -3.04 21.31 20.29
N LEU A 124 -3.04 20.91 21.56
CA LEU A 124 -3.73 19.75 22.09
C LEU A 124 -4.76 20.23 23.11
N TRP A 125 -5.99 19.75 23.02
CA TRP A 125 -7.10 20.24 23.82
C TRP A 125 -7.83 19.10 24.53
N ASP A 126 -8.11 19.29 25.82
CA ASP A 126 -9.08 18.50 26.57
C ASP A 126 -10.48 18.63 25.98
N ASP A 127 -10.95 17.55 25.36
CA ASP A 127 -12.21 17.47 24.60
C ASP A 127 -13.33 16.78 25.39
N GLY A 128 -13.17 16.67 26.71
CA GLY A 128 -14.14 15.99 27.55
C GLY A 128 -14.01 14.48 27.59
N ASN A 129 -13.07 13.88 26.84
CA ASN A 129 -12.68 12.49 26.97
C ASN A 129 -11.37 12.38 27.74
N THR A 130 -11.00 11.19 28.20
CA THR A 130 -9.68 10.98 28.82
C THR A 130 -8.80 10.25 27.84
N TRP A 131 -7.58 10.72 27.63
CA TRP A 131 -6.58 10.10 26.77
C TRP A 131 -5.21 10.71 27.04
N THR A 132 -4.16 9.98 26.70
CA THR A 132 -2.80 10.50 26.68
C THR A 132 -2.28 10.45 25.25
N ALA A 133 -1.77 11.56 24.73
CA ALA A 133 -1.09 11.61 23.44
C ALA A 133 0.41 11.85 23.63
N TYR A 134 1.19 11.14 22.83
CA TYR A 134 2.60 11.40 22.61
C TYR A 134 2.79 11.90 21.19
N ILE A 135 3.49 13.02 21.01
CA ILE A 135 3.74 13.62 19.71
C ILE A 135 5.25 13.72 19.47
N ASP A 136 5.69 13.23 18.32
CA ASP A 136 7.09 13.22 17.94
C ASP A 136 7.28 13.61 16.46
N ASP A 137 8.50 13.99 16.09
CA ASP A 137 8.87 14.39 14.74
C ASP A 137 7.94 15.44 14.10
N LEU A 138 7.55 16.45 14.88
CA LEU A 138 6.73 17.56 14.42
C LEU A 138 7.49 18.41 13.40
N TYR A 139 6.99 18.45 12.18
CA TYR A 139 7.54 19.18 11.05
C TYR A 139 6.56 20.22 10.52
N LEU A 140 7.11 21.35 10.08
CA LEU A 140 6.39 22.42 9.39
C LEU A 140 7.29 23.05 8.34
N ALA A 141 6.78 23.20 7.11
CA ALA A 141 7.48 23.87 6.03
C ALA A 141 6.54 24.76 5.20
N GLU A 142 7.10 25.86 4.70
CA GLU A 142 6.46 26.70 3.70
C GLU A 142 6.28 25.93 2.39
N SER A 143 5.04 25.87 1.90
CA SER A 143 4.69 25.35 0.58
C SER A 143 4.87 26.49 -0.44
N ALA A 144 5.40 26.19 -1.64
CA ALA A 144 5.70 27.21 -2.64
C ALA A 144 4.42 27.78 -3.32
N GLU A 145 3.83 28.80 -2.69
CA GLU A 145 2.75 29.75 -3.09
C GLU A 145 1.78 29.39 -4.25
N ALA A 146 0.53 29.10 -3.88
CA ALA A 146 -0.66 29.78 -4.41
C ALA A 146 -1.55 30.27 -3.25
N ALA A 147 -1.97 31.54 -3.33
CA ALA A 147 -2.88 32.15 -2.37
C ALA A 147 -4.30 31.59 -2.57
N VAL A 148 -4.92 31.13 -1.48
CA VAL A 148 -6.21 30.45 -1.50
C VAL A 148 -7.18 31.14 -0.53
N PRO A 149 -8.39 31.52 -0.98
CA PRO A 149 -9.45 32.00 -0.09
C PRO A 149 -10.03 30.85 0.77
N ALA A 150 -10.32 31.16 2.04
CA ALA A 150 -10.90 30.24 3.02
C ALA A 150 -12.28 29.68 2.59
N PRO A 151 -12.65 28.46 3.06
CA PRO A 151 -13.73 27.67 2.52
C PRO A 151 -15.08 28.09 3.13
N ASP A 152 -16.05 28.32 2.25
CA ASP A 152 -17.45 27.95 2.50
C ASP A 152 -18.24 27.84 1.17
N ASP A 153 -17.69 28.30 0.03
CA ASP A 153 -18.27 28.10 -1.31
C ASP A 153 -17.29 27.58 -2.39
N PHE A 154 -16.02 27.31 -2.05
CA PHE A 154 -15.02 26.86 -3.03
C PHE A 154 -15.15 25.36 -3.32
N VAL A 155 -16.08 25.01 -4.21
CA VAL A 155 -16.18 23.67 -4.79
C VAL A 155 -15.03 23.51 -5.79
N VAL A 156 -14.09 22.59 -5.51
CA VAL A 156 -13.07 22.20 -6.49
C VAL A 156 -13.73 21.36 -7.57
N THR A 157 -13.66 21.84 -8.82
CA THR A 157 -14.17 21.13 -10.00
C THR A 157 -13.10 20.31 -10.71
N ALA A 158 -11.85 20.41 -10.26
CA ALA A 158 -10.73 19.62 -10.78
C ALA A 158 -10.94 18.13 -10.53
N ALA A 159 -10.67 17.32 -11.54
CA ALA A 159 -10.86 15.88 -11.47
C ALA A 159 -9.90 15.14 -12.39
N VAL A 160 -9.56 13.91 -11.98
CA VAL A 160 -8.88 12.95 -12.84
C VAL A 160 -9.89 12.33 -13.78
N THR A 161 -9.65 12.45 -15.08
CA THR A 161 -10.57 11.98 -16.12
C THR A 161 -10.18 10.61 -16.64
N GLN A 162 -8.89 10.26 -16.56
CA GLN A 162 -8.35 9.02 -17.10
C GLN A 162 -7.05 8.62 -16.40
N PHE A 163 -6.82 7.31 -16.23
CA PHE A 163 -5.49 6.78 -15.90
C PHE A 163 -4.74 6.42 -17.19
N VAL A 164 -3.44 6.69 -17.22
CA VAL A 164 -2.57 6.28 -18.32
C VAL A 164 -1.49 5.33 -17.83
N THR A 165 -1.20 4.32 -18.64
CA THR A 165 -0.21 3.30 -18.35
C THR A 165 1.03 3.44 -19.21
N ASP A 166 0.92 4.17 -20.33
CA ASP A 166 2.00 4.38 -21.28
C ASP A 166 2.90 5.52 -20.84
N ARG A 167 4.19 5.41 -21.17
CA ARG A 167 5.11 6.51 -21.04
C ARG A 167 4.72 7.61 -22.03
N LEU A 168 4.57 8.82 -21.51
CA LEU A 168 4.39 10.01 -22.32
C LEU A 168 5.59 10.93 -22.15
N ASP A 169 6.06 11.49 -23.25
CA ASP A 169 7.07 12.55 -23.29
C ASP A 169 6.39 13.89 -23.62
N VAL A 170 7.16 14.97 -23.60
CA VAL A 170 6.70 16.29 -24.06
C VAL A 170 7.15 16.55 -25.50
N THR A 171 6.31 17.21 -26.31
CA THR A 171 6.65 17.56 -27.70
C THR A 171 7.89 18.45 -27.80
N SER A 172 8.21 19.19 -26.75
CA SER A 172 9.47 19.91 -26.59
C SER A 172 9.79 20.13 -25.10
N PRO A 173 11.07 20.16 -24.68
CA PRO A 173 11.44 20.17 -23.25
C PRO A 173 10.87 21.34 -22.42
N ASP A 174 10.61 22.47 -23.07
CA ASP A 174 10.01 23.69 -22.49
C ASP A 174 8.51 23.57 -22.19
N LYS A 175 7.87 22.49 -22.64
CA LYS A 175 6.44 22.21 -22.38
C LYS A 175 6.19 21.41 -21.12
N ASN A 176 7.24 20.82 -20.53
CA ASN A 176 7.13 20.22 -19.22
C ASN A 176 7.12 21.33 -18.17
N LEU A 177 6.13 21.33 -17.28
CA LEU A 177 6.00 22.30 -16.20
C LEU A 177 7.07 22.13 -15.12
N LEU A 178 7.79 21.00 -15.13
CA LEU A 178 8.85 20.68 -14.19
C LEU A 178 10.24 21.01 -14.76
N SER A 179 11.07 21.67 -13.95
CA SER A 179 12.51 21.78 -14.20
C SER A 179 13.17 20.39 -14.18
N GLU A 180 14.36 20.23 -14.76
CA GLU A 180 15.05 18.93 -14.79
C GLU A 180 15.23 18.32 -13.38
N GLU A 181 15.56 19.14 -12.38
CA GLU A 181 15.74 18.69 -10.99
C GLU A 181 14.43 18.23 -10.34
N GLN A 182 13.29 18.80 -10.76
CA GLN A 182 11.96 18.46 -10.26
C GLN A 182 11.37 17.20 -10.90
N ARG A 183 12.05 16.62 -11.91
CA ARG A 183 11.58 15.40 -12.62
C ARG A 183 11.95 14.11 -11.90
N THR A 184 12.47 14.21 -10.69
CA THR A 184 12.76 13.07 -9.82
C THR A 184 12.29 13.36 -8.41
N ALA A 185 11.71 12.35 -7.75
CA ALA A 185 11.29 12.45 -6.36
C ALA A 185 11.46 11.09 -5.67
N ALA A 186 11.67 11.08 -4.35
CA ALA A 186 11.77 9.86 -3.57
C ALA A 186 11.10 10.03 -2.21
N LEU A 187 10.43 8.98 -1.76
CA LEU A 187 9.86 8.80 -0.43
C LEU A 187 10.65 7.69 0.24
N THR A 188 11.11 7.95 1.47
CA THR A 188 11.84 6.98 2.30
C THR A 188 11.17 6.86 3.66
N ALA A 189 11.57 5.89 4.47
CA ALA A 189 11.06 5.78 5.85
C ALA A 189 11.32 7.04 6.70
N GLU A 190 12.36 7.81 6.39
CA GLU A 190 12.71 9.07 7.06
C GLU A 190 11.97 10.28 6.47
N GLN A 191 11.47 10.16 5.23
CA GLN A 191 10.72 11.18 4.52
C GLN A 191 9.42 10.58 3.96
N PRO A 192 8.41 10.35 4.81
CA PRO A 192 7.17 9.64 4.47
C PRO A 192 6.17 10.48 3.64
N SER A 193 6.54 11.71 3.29
CA SER A 193 5.74 12.59 2.45
C SER A 193 6.63 13.54 1.65
N TRP A 194 6.24 13.80 0.40
CA TRP A 194 6.87 14.78 -0.48
C TRP A 194 5.78 15.51 -1.27
N SER A 195 5.94 16.80 -1.52
CA SER A 195 4.99 17.57 -2.33
C SER A 195 5.66 18.72 -3.05
N LEU A 196 5.22 18.98 -4.27
CA LEU A 196 5.64 20.10 -5.10
C LEU A 196 4.42 20.81 -5.67
N GLU A 197 4.31 22.11 -5.43
CA GLU A 197 3.26 22.94 -6.01
C GLU A 197 3.63 23.39 -7.43
N ILE A 198 2.65 23.31 -8.33
CA ILE A 198 2.83 23.52 -9.76
C ILE A 198 1.70 24.38 -10.28
N ALA A 199 2.03 25.51 -10.90
CA ALA A 199 1.06 26.40 -11.52
C ALA A 199 0.38 25.73 -12.72
N VAL A 200 -0.94 25.87 -12.82
CA VAL A 200 -1.76 25.39 -13.92
C VAL A 200 -2.74 26.48 -14.37
N GLU A 201 -3.18 26.40 -15.61
CA GLU A 201 -4.30 27.23 -16.08
C GLU A 201 -5.61 26.56 -15.66
N PRO A 202 -6.60 27.31 -15.16
CA PRO A 202 -7.94 26.79 -14.92
C PRO A 202 -8.55 26.17 -16.19
N ASP A 203 -9.45 25.20 -15.99
CA ASP A 203 -10.25 24.50 -17.00
C ASP A 203 -9.41 23.95 -18.16
N THR A 204 -8.26 23.37 -17.81
CA THR A 204 -7.29 22.88 -18.77
C THR A 204 -6.95 21.43 -18.47
N ASP A 205 -6.88 20.62 -19.53
CA ASP A 205 -6.49 19.22 -19.44
C ASP A 205 -4.96 19.09 -19.39
N TYR A 206 -4.49 18.35 -18.41
CA TYR A 206 -3.08 18.06 -18.14
C TYR A 206 -2.85 16.56 -18.07
N ILE A 207 -1.61 16.17 -18.33
CA ILE A 207 -1.13 14.79 -18.23
C ILE A 207 0.02 14.76 -17.24
N LEU A 208 -0.07 13.84 -16.27
CA LEU A 208 1.02 13.39 -15.42
C LEU A 208 1.45 12.00 -15.89
N SER A 209 2.74 11.78 -16.12
CA SER A 209 3.35 10.47 -16.37
C SER A 209 4.70 10.38 -15.66
N ALA A 210 5.05 9.22 -15.11
CA ALA A 210 6.36 9.01 -14.50
C ALA A 210 6.78 7.54 -14.54
N TRP A 211 8.08 7.31 -14.55
CA TRP A 211 8.63 6.05 -14.07
C TRP A 211 8.45 6.00 -12.56
N VAL A 212 7.86 4.92 -12.06
CA VAL A 212 7.62 4.68 -10.65
C VAL A 212 8.27 3.36 -10.22
N LYS A 213 8.96 3.38 -9.09
CA LYS A 213 9.52 2.19 -8.45
C LYS A 213 9.13 2.16 -6.99
N GLY A 214 8.39 1.12 -6.60
CA GLY A 214 8.12 0.82 -5.20
C GLY A 214 9.24 -0.01 -4.58
N GLY A 215 9.38 0.04 -3.26
CA GLY A 215 10.17 -0.94 -2.52
C GLY A 215 9.68 -2.37 -2.76
N VAL A 216 10.54 -3.35 -2.48
CA VAL A 216 10.12 -4.77 -2.51
C VAL A 216 9.21 -5.01 -1.31
N PHE A 217 7.95 -5.39 -1.56
CA PHE A 217 6.98 -5.67 -0.51
C PHE A 217 7.54 -6.72 0.46
N SER A 218 7.53 -6.42 1.75
CA SER A 218 8.11 -7.26 2.81
C SER A 218 7.54 -6.87 4.17
N ASP A 219 7.89 -7.60 5.23
CA ASP A 219 7.42 -7.32 6.59
C ASP A 219 7.71 -5.88 7.09
N THR A 220 8.66 -5.17 6.48
CA THR A 220 8.99 -3.77 6.78
C THR A 220 8.58 -2.78 5.68
N GLU A 221 8.30 -3.27 4.47
CA GLU A 221 7.88 -2.48 3.31
C GLU A 221 6.42 -2.80 2.99
N THR A 222 5.52 -1.95 3.48
CA THR A 222 4.07 -2.23 3.50
C THR A 222 3.37 -1.91 2.18
N GLY A 223 4.09 -1.37 1.18
CA GLY A 223 3.53 -0.90 -0.09
C GLY A 223 2.35 0.07 0.07
N SER A 224 2.36 0.86 1.13
CA SER A 224 1.32 1.85 1.42
C SER A 224 1.55 3.16 0.67
N ALA A 225 2.75 3.38 0.11
CA ALA A 225 3.03 4.65 -0.57
C ALA A 225 2.16 4.86 -1.82
N ARG A 226 1.72 6.10 -1.98
CA ARG A 226 0.86 6.60 -3.04
C ARG A 226 1.43 7.90 -3.60
N PHE A 227 1.09 8.21 -4.84
CA PHE A 227 1.46 9.45 -5.50
C PHE A 227 0.40 9.92 -6.49
N GLY A 228 0.48 11.17 -6.92
CA GLY A 228 -0.46 11.73 -7.89
C GLY A 228 -0.65 13.22 -7.73
N VAL A 229 -1.71 13.73 -8.32
CA VAL A 229 -2.06 15.15 -8.28
C VAL A 229 -3.07 15.38 -7.16
N ALA A 230 -2.83 16.39 -6.33
CA ALA A 230 -3.64 16.76 -5.19
C ALA A 230 -4.08 18.22 -5.25
N ASN A 231 -5.19 18.48 -4.60
CA ASN A 231 -5.74 19.81 -4.39
C ASN A 231 -4.83 20.59 -3.42
N PRO A 232 -4.26 21.75 -3.80
CA PRO A 232 -3.35 22.51 -2.95
C PRO A 232 -4.03 23.14 -1.73
N TYR A 233 -5.36 23.23 -1.76
CA TYR A 233 -6.17 23.85 -0.71
C TYR A 233 -6.32 22.93 0.51
N ASN A 234 -6.29 21.60 0.29
CA ASN A 234 -6.54 20.62 1.35
C ASN A 234 -5.58 19.41 1.35
N GLY A 235 -4.65 19.33 0.39
CA GLY A 235 -3.67 18.26 0.28
C GLY A 235 -4.22 16.90 -0.14
N LYS A 236 -5.52 16.76 -0.41
CA LYS A 236 -6.13 15.48 -0.84
C LYS A 236 -5.90 15.28 -2.33
N PHE A 237 -5.61 14.02 -2.72
CA PHE A 237 -5.56 13.63 -4.12
C PHE A 237 -6.85 14.05 -4.84
N LEU A 238 -6.73 14.47 -6.09
CA LEU A 238 -7.88 14.78 -6.93
C LEU A 238 -8.75 13.54 -7.08
N MET A 239 -10.06 13.76 -7.17
CA MET A 239 -11.05 12.69 -7.31
C MET A 239 -11.20 12.30 -8.77
N THR A 240 -11.59 11.06 -9.03
CA THR A 240 -12.00 10.65 -10.38
C THR A 240 -13.30 11.35 -10.78
N ALA A 241 -13.41 11.75 -12.03
CA ALA A 241 -14.63 12.34 -12.56
C ALA A 241 -15.79 11.33 -12.47
N PRO A 242 -16.96 11.73 -11.96
CA PRO A 242 -18.13 10.85 -11.93
C PRO A 242 -18.57 10.48 -13.35
N VAL A 243 -18.92 9.21 -13.57
CA VAL A 243 -19.42 8.73 -14.86
C VAL A 243 -20.94 8.70 -14.83
N TYR A 244 -21.58 9.35 -15.81
CA TYR A 244 -23.03 9.45 -15.93
C TYR A 244 -23.55 8.77 -17.20
N GLU A 245 -24.66 8.05 -17.07
CA GLU A 245 -25.52 7.61 -18.18
C GLU A 245 -26.84 8.41 -18.13
N GLY A 246 -26.94 9.49 -18.91
CA GLY A 246 -28.01 10.47 -18.77
C GLY A 246 -27.93 11.16 -17.41
N ASP A 247 -29.02 11.18 -16.65
CA ASP A 247 -29.07 11.80 -15.31
C ASP A 247 -28.60 10.84 -14.19
N LYS A 248 -28.22 9.60 -14.51
CA LYS A 248 -27.85 8.57 -13.53
C LYS A 248 -26.34 8.45 -13.43
N MET A 249 -25.79 8.64 -12.23
CA MET A 249 -24.40 8.28 -11.94
C MET A 249 -24.25 6.76 -11.96
N VAL A 250 -23.35 6.25 -12.82
CA VAL A 250 -23.04 4.82 -12.95
C VAL A 250 -21.68 4.46 -12.34
N ALA A 251 -20.80 5.43 -12.13
CA ALA A 251 -19.60 5.27 -11.33
C ALA A 251 -19.40 6.49 -10.41
N ALA A 252 -19.18 6.22 -9.12
CA ALA A 252 -18.90 7.25 -8.11
C ALA A 252 -17.43 7.66 -8.14
N SER A 253 -17.17 8.91 -7.75
CA SER A 253 -15.83 9.45 -7.60
C SER A 253 -15.09 8.82 -6.40
N PHE A 254 -13.79 8.57 -6.57
CA PHE A 254 -12.89 8.10 -5.52
C PHE A 254 -11.54 8.82 -5.63
N LEU A 255 -10.73 8.77 -4.56
CA LEU A 255 -9.40 9.38 -4.55
C LEU A 255 -8.51 8.75 -5.63
N SER A 256 -7.92 9.56 -6.50
CA SER A 256 -7.14 9.09 -7.66
C SER A 256 -5.66 8.89 -7.34
N ALA A 257 -5.36 8.56 -6.10
CA ALA A 257 -4.00 8.26 -5.67
C ALA A 257 -3.49 7.01 -6.42
N MET A 258 -2.33 7.11 -7.06
CA MET A 258 -1.69 6.01 -7.76
C MET A 258 -0.70 5.29 -6.85
N ALA A 259 -0.51 4.00 -7.08
CA ALA A 259 0.57 3.21 -6.52
C ALA A 259 1.42 2.66 -7.70
N PRO A 260 2.66 2.20 -7.44
CA PRO A 260 3.32 1.29 -8.38
C PRO A 260 2.35 0.16 -8.78
N PRO A 261 2.36 -0.33 -10.04
CA PRO A 261 1.60 -1.53 -10.37
C PRO A 261 1.88 -2.63 -9.36
N CYS A 262 3.16 -2.77 -8.99
CA CYS A 262 3.65 -3.80 -8.12
C CYS A 262 4.87 -3.36 -7.32
N TRP A 263 5.03 -4.03 -6.19
CA TRP A 263 6.05 -3.78 -5.19
C TRP A 263 7.16 -4.83 -5.30
N ASP A 264 7.79 -4.89 -6.47
CA ASP A 264 8.83 -5.87 -6.84
C ASP A 264 10.23 -5.25 -6.95
N GLY A 265 10.37 -3.97 -6.59
CA GLY A 265 11.65 -3.27 -6.74
C GLY A 265 12.01 -2.93 -8.19
N GLU A 266 11.09 -3.06 -9.15
CA GLU A 266 11.32 -2.72 -10.55
C GLU A 266 10.69 -1.38 -10.93
N TRP A 267 11.16 -0.82 -12.05
CA TRP A 267 10.60 0.40 -12.64
C TRP A 267 9.38 0.09 -13.50
N HIS A 268 8.33 0.87 -13.31
CA HIS A 268 7.06 0.72 -14.03
C HIS A 268 6.56 2.07 -14.52
N GLN A 269 5.66 2.07 -15.51
CA GLN A 269 5.04 3.29 -16.01
C GLN A 269 3.67 3.53 -15.38
N ARG A 270 3.43 4.75 -14.93
CA ARG A 270 2.14 5.18 -14.35
C ARG A 270 1.89 6.66 -14.63
N GLY A 271 0.63 6.99 -14.86
CA GLY A 271 0.20 8.35 -15.02
C GLY A 271 -1.31 8.52 -14.98
N LEU A 272 -1.74 9.76 -15.17
CA LEU A 272 -3.13 10.13 -15.27
C LEU A 272 -3.31 11.38 -16.14
N VAL A 273 -4.54 11.56 -16.61
CA VAL A 273 -5.04 12.80 -17.21
C VAL A 273 -5.98 13.45 -16.20
N PHE A 274 -5.85 14.75 -16.00
CA PHE A 274 -6.74 15.51 -15.14
C PHE A 274 -7.11 16.84 -15.77
N ASN A 275 -8.31 17.31 -15.49
CA ASN A 275 -8.71 18.69 -15.75
C ASN A 275 -8.47 19.51 -14.48
N SER A 276 -7.81 20.66 -14.61
CA SER A 276 -7.51 21.56 -13.49
C SER A 276 -8.75 22.23 -12.90
N GLY A 277 -9.91 22.19 -13.56
CA GLY A 277 -11.15 22.80 -13.08
C GLY A 277 -10.96 24.27 -12.74
N ASN A 278 -11.39 24.69 -11.57
CA ASN A 278 -11.19 26.06 -11.08
C ASN A 278 -9.83 26.29 -10.38
N LEU A 279 -8.89 25.35 -10.43
CA LEU A 279 -7.59 25.48 -9.78
C LEU A 279 -6.60 26.26 -10.66
N GLU A 280 -5.81 27.13 -10.03
CA GLU A 280 -4.67 27.84 -10.63
C GLU A 280 -3.33 27.18 -10.27
N SER A 281 -3.34 26.22 -9.36
CA SER A 281 -2.19 25.36 -9.02
C SER A 281 -2.66 23.96 -8.63
N VAL A 282 -1.75 22.99 -8.71
CA VAL A 282 -1.93 21.64 -8.18
C VAL A 282 -0.70 21.21 -7.38
N LEU A 283 -0.85 20.26 -6.47
CA LEU A 283 0.27 19.58 -5.83
C LEU A 283 0.57 18.28 -6.58
N LEU A 284 1.81 18.07 -7.00
CA LEU A 284 2.33 16.73 -7.20
C LEU A 284 2.77 16.21 -5.83
N THR A 285 2.09 15.18 -5.31
CA THR A 285 2.31 14.69 -3.95
C THR A 285 2.61 13.20 -3.91
N MET A 286 3.40 12.80 -2.92
CA MET A 286 3.71 11.43 -2.53
C MET A 286 3.51 11.31 -1.02
N ASN A 287 2.85 10.25 -0.56
CA ASN A 287 2.72 9.94 0.86
C ASN A 287 2.69 8.42 1.09
N GLY A 288 3.15 7.96 2.24
CA GLY A 288 3.20 6.55 2.58
C GLY A 288 3.85 6.30 3.92
N THR A 289 3.50 5.19 4.56
CA THR A 289 4.05 4.77 5.85
C THR A 289 4.86 3.50 5.67
N ASN A 290 6.10 3.48 6.18
CA ASN A 290 6.98 2.31 6.05
C ASN A 290 7.02 1.81 4.60
N SER A 291 7.24 2.76 3.69
CA SER A 291 7.30 2.49 2.26
C SER A 291 8.38 3.31 1.57
N LEU A 292 8.96 2.72 0.52
CA LEU A 292 9.85 3.36 -0.42
C LEU A 292 9.13 3.56 -1.75
N LEU A 293 9.18 4.79 -2.26
CA LEU A 293 8.62 5.12 -3.56
C LEU A 293 9.54 6.10 -4.27
N GLU A 294 10.01 5.75 -5.46
CA GLU A 294 10.82 6.63 -6.31
C GLU A 294 10.04 6.97 -7.59
N LEU A 295 10.11 8.24 -7.98
CA LEU A 295 9.63 8.75 -9.26
C LEU A 295 10.82 9.29 -10.08
N ARG A 296 10.83 9.01 -11.39
CA ARG A 296 11.81 9.55 -12.34
C ARG A 296 11.17 9.90 -13.67
N ASP A 297 11.87 10.74 -14.43
CA ASP A 297 11.44 11.30 -15.71
C ASP A 297 9.99 11.80 -15.66
N ILE A 298 9.64 12.53 -14.60
CA ILE A 298 8.28 13.01 -14.40
C ILE A 298 7.92 13.99 -15.53
N VAL A 299 6.82 13.70 -16.20
CA VAL A 299 6.20 14.55 -17.21
C VAL A 299 4.92 15.11 -16.63
N LEU A 300 4.85 16.43 -16.53
CA LEU A 300 3.61 17.15 -16.28
C LEU A 300 3.47 18.27 -17.31
N CYS A 301 2.49 18.16 -18.19
CA CYS A 301 2.28 19.13 -19.28
C CYS A 301 0.80 19.21 -19.66
N LYS A 302 0.42 20.24 -20.42
CA LYS A 302 -0.92 20.28 -21.05
C LYS A 302 -1.08 19.07 -21.96
N ALA A 303 -2.28 18.47 -21.98
CA ALA A 303 -2.52 17.23 -22.72
C ALA A 303 -2.18 17.34 -24.22
N GLU A 304 -2.40 18.51 -24.83
CA GLU A 304 -2.04 18.81 -26.23
C GLU A 304 -0.53 18.87 -26.52
N ALA A 305 0.29 19.00 -25.49
CA ALA A 305 1.75 19.02 -25.57
C ALA A 305 2.40 17.68 -25.20
N ALA A 306 1.59 16.68 -24.85
CA ALA A 306 2.07 15.32 -24.65
C ALA A 306 2.30 14.64 -26.00
N ALA A 307 3.39 13.89 -26.08
CA ALA A 307 3.70 13.02 -27.18
C ALA A 307 3.83 11.59 -26.66
N ALA A 308 3.46 10.60 -27.48
CA ALA A 308 3.88 9.24 -27.23
C ALA A 308 5.41 9.23 -27.15
N ALA A 309 5.96 8.67 -26.08
CA ALA A 309 7.39 8.41 -26.02
C ALA A 309 7.79 7.49 -27.17
N GLU A 310 9.07 7.51 -27.58
CA GLU A 310 9.57 6.44 -28.45
C GLU A 310 9.32 5.11 -27.74
N GLU A 311 8.47 4.27 -28.32
CA GLU A 311 8.14 2.96 -27.76
C GLU A 311 9.45 2.16 -27.63
N GLU A 312 9.82 1.80 -26.40
CA GLU A 312 10.49 0.52 -26.22
C GLU A 312 9.53 -0.51 -26.80
N SER A 313 9.95 -1.23 -27.85
CA SER A 313 9.07 -2.15 -28.55
C SER A 313 8.48 -3.12 -27.53
N ALA A 314 7.18 -3.00 -27.27
CA ALA A 314 6.52 -3.90 -26.34
C ALA A 314 6.79 -5.35 -26.80
N PRO A 315 7.12 -6.26 -25.88
CA PRO A 315 7.26 -7.66 -26.23
C PRO A 315 6.05 -8.13 -27.03
N ALA A 316 6.28 -8.90 -28.10
CA ALA A 316 5.18 -9.49 -28.85
C ALA A 316 4.26 -10.25 -27.89
N ALA A 317 2.95 -10.05 -28.02
CA ALA A 317 1.98 -10.53 -27.05
C ALA A 317 2.06 -12.05 -26.86
N ILE A 318 1.78 -12.50 -25.63
CA ILE A 318 1.56 -13.92 -25.36
C ILE A 318 0.38 -14.42 -26.19
N THR A 319 0.55 -15.60 -26.80
CA THR A 319 -0.48 -16.23 -27.62
C THR A 319 -0.67 -17.70 -27.24
N GLY A 320 -1.68 -18.33 -27.86
CA GLY A 320 -1.85 -19.78 -27.78
C GLY A 320 -2.24 -20.30 -26.40
N VAL A 321 -2.76 -19.44 -25.52
CA VAL A 321 -3.24 -19.85 -24.20
C VAL A 321 -4.32 -20.91 -24.34
N LYS A 322 -4.05 -22.10 -23.82
CA LYS A 322 -4.99 -23.22 -23.81
C LYS A 322 -4.90 -23.96 -22.49
N GLU A 323 -6.05 -24.22 -21.87
CA GLU A 323 -6.12 -25.22 -20.81
C GLU A 323 -5.59 -26.55 -21.34
N THR A 324 -4.80 -27.23 -20.53
CA THR A 324 -4.26 -28.53 -20.91
C THR A 324 -5.30 -29.61 -20.57
N PRO A 325 -5.85 -30.36 -21.56
CA PRO A 325 -6.92 -31.31 -21.29
C PRO A 325 -6.41 -32.57 -20.57
N GLU A 326 -7.12 -32.98 -19.52
CA GLU A 326 -7.23 -34.30 -18.84
C GLU A 326 -5.95 -35.08 -18.43
N ARG A 327 -4.76 -34.70 -18.90
CA ARG A 327 -3.49 -35.37 -18.59
C ARG A 327 -2.54 -34.40 -17.91
N MET A 328 -2.01 -34.82 -16.77
CA MET A 328 -1.05 -34.05 -16.02
C MET A 328 0.29 -34.05 -16.75
N PHE A 329 0.79 -32.86 -17.06
CA PHE A 329 2.12 -32.67 -17.60
C PHE A 329 2.98 -32.04 -16.53
N GLY A 330 4.08 -32.70 -16.22
CA GLY A 330 5.18 -32.15 -15.43
C GLY A 330 6.44 -32.15 -16.28
N CYS A 331 7.57 -31.98 -15.63
CA CYS A 331 8.88 -32.04 -16.25
C CYS A 331 9.86 -32.72 -15.30
N LYS A 332 11.08 -32.97 -15.78
CA LYS A 332 12.19 -33.28 -14.89
C LYS A 332 12.60 -32.03 -14.12
N ASP A 333 13.26 -32.21 -12.99
CA ASP A 333 13.74 -31.09 -12.15
C ASP A 333 14.69 -30.16 -12.91
N GLU A 334 15.58 -30.72 -13.74
CA GLU A 334 16.52 -29.97 -14.59
C GLU A 334 15.85 -29.08 -15.65
N ASP A 335 14.59 -29.34 -15.94
CA ASP A 335 13.79 -28.63 -16.94
C ASP A 335 12.77 -27.67 -16.29
N ASN A 336 12.55 -27.79 -14.98
CA ASN A 336 11.65 -26.90 -14.24
C ASN A 336 12.37 -25.60 -13.91
N LEU A 337 11.88 -24.50 -14.46
CA LEU A 337 12.45 -23.17 -14.22
C LEU A 337 12.28 -22.71 -12.76
N PHE A 338 11.43 -23.35 -11.96
CA PHE A 338 11.26 -23.08 -10.52
C PHE A 338 12.01 -24.06 -9.59
N ALA A 339 12.63 -25.15 -10.08
CA ALA A 339 13.16 -26.22 -9.21
C ALA A 339 14.30 -25.79 -8.25
N GLY A 340 14.92 -24.64 -8.49
CA GLY A 340 15.95 -24.07 -7.60
C GLY A 340 15.61 -22.66 -7.11
N ALA A 341 14.38 -22.19 -7.31
CA ALA A 341 14.00 -20.86 -6.85
C ALA A 341 13.80 -20.85 -5.32
N ASP A 342 14.44 -19.91 -4.64
CA ASP A 342 14.15 -19.66 -3.24
C ASP A 342 12.81 -18.92 -3.15
N LEU A 343 11.76 -19.65 -2.76
CA LEU A 343 10.43 -19.09 -2.62
C LEU A 343 10.34 -18.03 -1.51
N SER A 344 11.33 -17.95 -0.61
CA SER A 344 11.40 -16.90 0.40
C SER A 344 11.93 -15.56 -0.13
N GLU A 345 12.51 -15.54 -1.32
CA GLU A 345 13.00 -14.32 -1.98
C GLU A 345 11.93 -13.63 -2.86
N GLY A 346 10.73 -14.23 -3.00
CA GLY A 346 9.64 -13.61 -3.73
C GLY A 346 9.15 -12.33 -3.07
N ALA A 347 8.87 -11.29 -3.87
CA ALA A 347 8.28 -10.05 -3.36
C ALA A 347 6.93 -10.37 -2.70
N GLY A 348 6.67 -9.82 -1.51
CA GLY A 348 5.48 -10.12 -0.72
C GLY A 348 5.58 -11.36 0.17
N TYR A 349 6.76 -11.99 0.27
CA TYR A 349 7.02 -13.02 1.26
C TYR A 349 6.90 -12.49 2.71
N GLY A 350 6.44 -13.33 3.64
CA GLY A 350 6.20 -12.98 5.05
C GLY A 350 4.83 -12.35 5.28
N MET A 351 4.39 -11.48 4.37
CA MET A 351 3.10 -10.80 4.41
C MET A 351 1.98 -11.52 3.63
N ALA A 352 2.17 -11.73 2.33
CA ALA A 352 1.15 -12.31 1.44
C ALA A 352 1.24 -13.83 1.34
N ALA A 353 2.45 -14.37 1.48
CA ALA A 353 2.72 -15.80 1.42
C ALA A 353 3.96 -16.16 2.26
N ARG A 354 4.00 -17.38 2.78
CA ARG A 354 5.15 -17.92 3.52
C ARG A 354 5.36 -19.39 3.23
N LEU A 355 6.58 -19.88 3.42
CA LEU A 355 6.84 -21.31 3.32
C LEU A 355 6.31 -22.01 4.57
N ALA A 356 5.65 -23.15 4.38
CA ALA A 356 5.17 -24.01 5.45
C ALA A 356 5.45 -25.48 5.09
N SER A 357 5.62 -26.33 6.11
CA SER A 357 5.66 -27.78 5.93
C SER A 357 4.29 -28.36 6.26
N VAL A 358 3.69 -29.06 5.30
CA VAL A 358 2.42 -29.77 5.45
C VAL A 358 2.65 -31.22 5.07
N ASP A 359 2.46 -32.13 6.02
CA ASP A 359 2.70 -33.58 5.86
C ASP A 359 4.11 -33.90 5.31
N GLY A 360 5.13 -33.14 5.73
CA GLY A 360 6.51 -33.30 5.28
C GLY A 360 6.80 -32.75 3.87
N THR A 361 5.82 -32.09 3.23
CA THR A 361 5.99 -31.41 1.94
C THR A 361 6.08 -29.91 2.18
N LEU A 362 7.07 -29.25 1.58
CA LEU A 362 7.16 -27.79 1.60
C LEU A 362 6.11 -27.20 0.64
N VAL A 363 5.35 -26.23 1.14
CA VAL A 363 4.28 -25.55 0.39
C VAL A 363 4.41 -24.05 0.59
N LEU A 364 4.05 -23.28 -0.45
CA LEU A 364 3.80 -21.86 -0.29
C LEU A 364 2.38 -21.70 0.26
N ARG A 365 2.27 -21.09 1.44
CA ARG A 365 1.03 -20.91 2.18
C ARG A 365 0.65 -19.45 2.19
N GLN A 366 -0.60 -19.15 1.83
CA GLN A 366 -1.20 -17.84 2.07
C GLN A 366 -2.23 -17.97 3.19
N ASP A 367 -2.08 -17.15 4.21
CA ASP A 367 -3.00 -17.03 5.32
C ASP A 367 -3.82 -15.76 5.10
N GLY A 368 -5.06 -15.92 4.64
CA GLY A 368 -5.89 -14.85 4.10
C GLY A 368 -6.03 -13.66 5.05
N SER A 369 -5.23 -12.62 4.81
CA SER A 369 -5.27 -11.39 5.60
C SER A 369 -6.18 -10.35 4.95
N GLY A 370 -6.51 -10.52 3.67
CA GLY A 370 -7.37 -9.60 2.91
C GLY A 370 -6.69 -8.26 2.63
N LEU A 371 -5.38 -8.18 2.79
CA LEU A 371 -4.60 -6.96 2.59
C LEU A 371 -4.48 -6.56 1.11
N GLY A 372 -4.91 -7.42 0.18
CA GLY A 372 -4.74 -7.18 -1.26
C GLY A 372 -3.28 -7.24 -1.71
N ALA A 373 -2.39 -7.82 -0.91
CA ALA A 373 -0.99 -7.98 -1.23
C ALA A 373 -0.78 -9.12 -2.24
N THR A 374 0.30 -9.07 -3.02
CA THR A 374 0.60 -10.10 -4.02
C THR A 374 2.00 -10.65 -3.79
N TYR A 375 2.11 -11.97 -3.62
CA TYR A 375 3.39 -12.67 -3.71
C TYR A 375 3.79 -12.78 -5.19
N ILE A 376 5.04 -12.43 -5.54
CA ILE A 376 5.54 -12.41 -6.93
C ILE A 376 6.94 -13.02 -6.99
N LEU A 377 7.14 -13.97 -7.90
CA LEU A 377 8.43 -14.60 -8.16
C LEU A 377 8.73 -14.61 -9.66
N TRP A 378 9.70 -13.80 -10.09
CA TRP A 378 10.12 -13.69 -11.49
C TRP A 378 11.00 -14.88 -11.91
N VAL A 379 10.86 -15.28 -13.18
CA VAL A 379 11.66 -16.33 -13.80
C VAL A 379 11.89 -16.01 -15.28
N ASP A 380 13.11 -16.27 -15.76
CA ASP A 380 13.48 -16.02 -17.15
C ASP A 380 12.85 -17.08 -18.08
N VAL A 381 12.40 -16.63 -19.26
CA VAL A 381 11.91 -17.48 -20.35
C VAL A 381 12.56 -17.09 -21.66
N GLN A 382 12.60 -18.02 -22.60
CA GLN A 382 13.04 -17.73 -23.96
C GLN A 382 11.89 -17.11 -24.75
N PRO A 383 12.14 -16.08 -25.58
CA PRO A 383 11.14 -15.57 -26.52
C PRO A 383 10.65 -16.65 -27.50
N ASP A 384 9.44 -16.45 -28.01
CA ASP A 384 8.72 -17.23 -29.01
C ASP A 384 8.67 -18.73 -28.73
N THR A 385 8.65 -19.10 -27.44
CA THR A 385 8.78 -20.47 -26.98
C THR A 385 7.50 -20.93 -26.29
N ASP A 386 7.05 -22.14 -26.61
CA ASP A 386 5.87 -22.75 -26.00
C ASP A 386 6.22 -23.28 -24.60
N TYR A 387 5.51 -22.81 -23.58
CA TYR A 387 5.65 -23.21 -22.18
C TYR A 387 4.40 -23.90 -21.66
N THR A 388 4.59 -24.80 -20.70
CA THR A 388 3.54 -25.39 -19.88
C THR A 388 3.74 -24.94 -18.44
N PHE A 389 2.69 -24.34 -17.86
CA PHE A 389 2.61 -24.03 -16.44
C PHE A 389 1.78 -25.08 -15.72
N SER A 390 2.20 -25.47 -14.51
CA SER A 390 1.44 -26.35 -13.63
C SER A 390 1.68 -25.99 -12.17
N VAL A 391 0.62 -26.03 -11.37
CA VAL A 391 0.69 -25.88 -9.91
C VAL A 391 -0.41 -26.69 -9.25
N TYR A 392 -0.13 -27.21 -8.06
CA TYR A 392 -1.14 -27.80 -7.20
C TYR A 392 -1.62 -26.75 -6.22
N ALA A 393 -2.93 -26.56 -6.11
CA ALA A 393 -3.52 -25.67 -5.14
C ALA A 393 -4.57 -26.40 -4.30
N LYS A 394 -4.60 -26.08 -3.01
CA LYS A 394 -5.62 -26.56 -2.06
C LYS A 394 -6.21 -25.36 -1.33
N GLY A 395 -7.49 -25.08 -1.55
CA GLY A 395 -8.23 -24.07 -0.80
C GLY A 395 -8.57 -24.60 0.60
N LEU A 396 -8.24 -23.82 1.63
CA LEU A 396 -8.52 -24.15 3.03
C LEU A 396 -9.73 -23.38 3.57
N ALA A 397 -9.81 -22.08 3.25
CA ALA A 397 -10.90 -21.20 3.63
C ALA A 397 -11.25 -20.25 2.48
N GLU A 398 -12.55 -20.05 2.23
CA GLU A 398 -13.06 -19.25 1.11
C GLU A 398 -12.63 -17.77 1.18
N GLY A 399 -12.44 -17.16 0.01
CA GLY A 399 -12.10 -15.75 -0.18
C GLY A 399 -11.88 -15.45 -1.66
N SER A 400 -11.21 -14.34 -1.98
CA SER A 400 -10.97 -13.89 -3.36
C SER A 400 -9.52 -14.07 -3.83
N ASN A 401 -8.82 -15.08 -3.31
CA ASN A 401 -7.44 -15.33 -3.72
C ASN A 401 -7.40 -15.89 -5.14
N VAL A 402 -6.45 -15.36 -5.91
CA VAL A 402 -6.15 -15.84 -7.25
C VAL A 402 -4.65 -16.02 -7.40
N PHE A 403 -4.24 -16.90 -8.30
CA PHE A 403 -2.84 -17.15 -8.62
C PHE A 403 -2.67 -17.43 -10.12
N GLY A 404 -1.42 -17.46 -10.58
CA GLY A 404 -1.12 -17.79 -11.98
C GLY A 404 0.23 -17.24 -12.39
N LEU A 405 0.35 -16.86 -13.67
CA LEU A 405 1.52 -16.15 -14.18
C LEU A 405 1.18 -14.72 -14.62
N LEU A 406 2.15 -13.81 -14.48
CA LEU A 406 2.12 -12.43 -14.97
C LEU A 406 3.22 -12.21 -16.00
N THR A 407 2.95 -11.35 -16.97
CA THR A 407 3.97 -10.80 -17.88
C THR A 407 4.78 -9.69 -17.22
N ASP A 408 5.98 -9.45 -17.72
CA ASP A 408 6.83 -8.29 -17.38
C ASP A 408 6.50 -7.00 -18.12
N GLN A 409 5.27 -6.88 -18.63
CA GLN A 409 4.77 -5.63 -19.19
C GLN A 409 4.88 -4.49 -18.17
N ILE A 410 5.61 -3.45 -18.57
CA ILE A 410 6.01 -2.30 -17.76
C ILE A 410 4.82 -1.37 -17.45
N THR A 411 3.82 -1.37 -18.33
CA THR A 411 2.67 -0.44 -18.31
C THR A 411 1.50 -1.00 -17.52
N HIS A 412 1.19 -2.29 -17.65
CA HIS A 412 0.25 -3.00 -16.78
C HIS A 412 0.55 -4.49 -16.86
N ARG A 413 0.60 -5.17 -15.71
CA ARG A 413 0.78 -6.62 -15.72
C ARG A 413 -0.44 -7.30 -16.31
N GLN A 414 -0.22 -8.17 -17.28
CA GLN A 414 -1.27 -9.01 -17.85
C GLN A 414 -1.14 -10.43 -17.28
N THR A 415 -2.28 -10.98 -16.87
CA THR A 415 -2.37 -12.40 -16.49
C THR A 415 -2.17 -13.27 -17.72
N VAL A 416 -1.28 -14.24 -17.62
CA VAL A 416 -1.12 -15.28 -18.65
C VAL A 416 -2.25 -16.28 -18.50
N GLY A 417 -3.20 -16.25 -19.44
CA GLY A 417 -4.30 -17.20 -19.46
C GLY A 417 -5.39 -17.01 -18.40
N GLY A 418 -5.45 -15.83 -17.81
CA GLY A 418 -6.44 -15.46 -16.81
C GLY A 418 -6.01 -15.79 -15.38
N GLU A 419 -6.86 -15.41 -14.44
CA GLU A 419 -6.69 -15.67 -13.02
C GLU A 419 -7.15 -17.10 -12.69
N LEU A 420 -6.34 -17.86 -11.94
CA LEU A 420 -6.73 -19.16 -11.42
C LEU A 420 -7.19 -19.01 -9.98
N ALA A 421 -8.30 -19.67 -9.63
CA ALA A 421 -8.82 -19.72 -8.26
C ALA A 421 -8.85 -21.17 -7.78
N PRO A 422 -8.50 -21.44 -6.51
CA PRO A 422 -8.59 -22.78 -5.97
C PRO A 422 -10.04 -23.18 -5.72
N VAL A 423 -10.34 -24.47 -5.81
CA VAL A 423 -11.56 -25.05 -5.23
C VAL A 423 -11.37 -25.15 -3.70
N TYR A 424 -12.35 -24.68 -2.94
CA TYR A 424 -12.34 -24.66 -1.47
C TYR A 424 -13.02 -25.90 -0.85
N ASP A 425 -12.68 -27.08 -1.36
CA ASP A 425 -13.17 -28.38 -0.87
C ASP A 425 -12.14 -29.12 0.00
N GLN A 426 -11.05 -28.43 0.35
CA GLN A 426 -9.90 -28.95 1.07
C GLN A 426 -9.19 -30.12 0.36
N GLN A 427 -9.43 -30.33 -0.93
CA GLN A 427 -8.69 -31.26 -1.76
C GLN A 427 -7.60 -30.54 -2.56
N TRP A 428 -6.60 -31.30 -2.99
CA TRP A 428 -5.60 -30.80 -3.93
C TRP A 428 -6.17 -30.84 -5.34
N GLY A 429 -6.28 -29.67 -5.98
CA GLY A 429 -6.55 -29.52 -7.40
C GLY A 429 -5.27 -29.22 -8.17
N VAL A 430 -5.26 -29.55 -9.46
CA VAL A 430 -4.16 -29.22 -10.38
C VAL A 430 -4.64 -28.21 -11.38
N TYR A 431 -3.85 -27.16 -11.56
CA TYR A 431 -4.14 -26.05 -12.44
C TYR A 431 -3.00 -25.95 -13.45
N THR A 432 -3.35 -26.04 -14.73
CA THR A 432 -2.37 -26.08 -15.81
C THR A 432 -2.91 -25.42 -17.07
N TYR A 433 -2.02 -24.72 -17.77
CA TYR A 433 -2.25 -24.23 -19.11
C TYR A 433 -0.94 -24.16 -19.89
N ARG A 434 -1.05 -24.10 -21.21
CA ARG A 434 0.06 -23.83 -22.12
C ARG A 434 -0.07 -22.44 -22.71
N PHE A 435 1.06 -21.83 -23.02
CA PHE A 435 1.13 -20.54 -23.68
C PHE A 435 2.41 -20.44 -24.50
N ASN A 436 2.44 -19.55 -25.49
CA ASN A 436 3.68 -19.13 -26.14
C ASN A 436 4.14 -17.81 -25.52
N SER A 437 5.41 -17.70 -25.15
CA SER A 437 5.97 -16.51 -24.50
C SER A 437 5.95 -15.26 -25.39
N GLY A 438 5.75 -15.38 -26.71
CA GLY A 438 5.85 -14.24 -27.62
C GLY A 438 7.21 -13.54 -27.44
N GLY A 439 7.24 -12.22 -27.42
CA GLY A 439 8.51 -11.48 -27.26
C GLY A 439 9.06 -11.45 -25.83
N HIS A 440 8.37 -12.06 -24.85
CA HIS A 440 8.72 -11.93 -23.44
C HIS A 440 9.98 -12.73 -23.08
N THR A 441 10.87 -12.12 -22.29
CA THR A 441 12.10 -12.75 -21.77
C THR A 441 11.99 -13.20 -20.32
N ARG A 442 10.91 -12.85 -19.62
CA ARG A 442 10.60 -13.31 -18.27
C ARG A 442 9.09 -13.30 -18.01
N VAL A 443 8.66 -14.13 -17.08
CA VAL A 443 7.29 -14.13 -16.52
C VAL A 443 7.41 -14.27 -15.00
N ALA A 444 6.35 -13.96 -14.26
CA ALA A 444 6.33 -14.18 -12.81
C ALA A 444 5.23 -15.14 -12.41
N PHE A 445 5.52 -16.05 -11.49
CA PHE A 445 4.46 -16.63 -10.68
C PHE A 445 3.91 -15.59 -9.72
N TYR A 446 2.59 -15.53 -9.55
CA TYR A 446 1.98 -14.67 -8.55
C TYR A 446 0.88 -15.39 -7.76
N ALA A 447 0.68 -14.93 -6.53
CA ALA A 447 -0.44 -15.31 -5.67
C ALA A 447 -0.97 -14.08 -4.93
N TYR A 448 -2.22 -13.73 -5.19
CA TYR A 448 -2.92 -12.57 -4.63
C TYR A 448 -3.67 -12.95 -3.35
N ASP A 449 -3.46 -12.17 -2.29
CA ASP A 449 -4.21 -12.29 -1.03
C ASP A 449 -5.51 -11.47 -1.09
N GLY A 450 -6.58 -12.15 -1.50
CA GLY A 450 -7.96 -11.68 -1.41
C GLY A 450 -8.70 -12.18 -0.16
N GLY A 451 -7.98 -12.53 0.92
CA GLY A 451 -8.56 -12.93 2.21
C GLY A 451 -8.88 -14.42 2.35
N ALA A 452 -8.50 -15.26 1.39
CA ALA A 452 -8.64 -16.71 1.46
C ALA A 452 -7.40 -17.40 2.04
N GLU A 453 -7.57 -18.61 2.56
CA GLU A 453 -6.44 -19.47 2.94
C GLU A 453 -6.19 -20.52 1.86
N LEU A 454 -4.97 -20.62 1.34
CA LEU A 454 -4.60 -21.62 0.34
C LEU A 454 -3.16 -22.12 0.50
N LEU A 455 -2.94 -23.34 0.02
CA LEU A 455 -1.63 -23.97 -0.08
C LEU A 455 -1.30 -24.22 -1.55
N LEU A 456 -0.07 -23.90 -1.95
CA LEU A 456 0.48 -24.09 -3.28
C LEU A 456 1.72 -24.97 -3.20
N LYS A 457 1.83 -25.94 -4.10
CA LYS A 457 3.03 -26.78 -4.19
C LYS A 457 3.32 -27.22 -5.61
N ASN A 458 4.53 -27.72 -5.80
CA ASN A 458 5.01 -28.27 -7.06
C ASN A 458 4.81 -27.25 -8.21
N LEU A 459 5.24 -26.01 -7.98
CA LEU A 459 5.26 -24.99 -9.01
C LEU A 459 6.18 -25.46 -10.14
N ALA A 460 5.64 -25.53 -11.34
CA ALA A 460 6.37 -25.99 -12.50
C ALA A 460 6.12 -25.06 -13.69
N LEU A 461 7.21 -24.62 -14.31
CA LEU A 461 7.22 -23.93 -15.60
C LEU A 461 8.35 -24.51 -16.43
N PHE A 462 8.04 -24.99 -17.64
CA PHE A 462 9.00 -25.66 -18.51
C PHE A 462 8.57 -25.55 -19.97
N GLU A 463 9.52 -25.66 -20.90
CA GLU A 463 9.18 -25.70 -22.32
C GLU A 463 8.27 -26.90 -22.61
N SER A 464 7.18 -26.68 -23.34
CA SER A 464 6.17 -27.71 -23.63
C SER A 464 6.74 -28.92 -24.37
N SER A 465 7.86 -28.76 -25.08
CA SER A 465 8.62 -29.83 -25.73
C SER A 465 9.24 -30.83 -24.74
N LYS A 466 9.45 -30.40 -23.49
CA LYS A 466 10.04 -31.17 -22.38
C LYS A 466 8.99 -31.80 -21.46
N ALA A 467 7.71 -31.66 -21.80
CA ALA A 467 6.61 -32.20 -21.01
C ALA A 467 6.71 -33.73 -20.90
N VAL A 468 6.63 -34.23 -19.67
CA VAL A 468 6.47 -35.65 -19.37
C VAL A 468 5.05 -35.92 -18.89
N GLU A 469 4.45 -37.02 -19.35
CA GLU A 469 3.15 -37.46 -18.86
C GLU A 469 3.31 -37.98 -17.42
N VAL A 470 2.53 -37.41 -16.51
CA VAL A 470 2.63 -37.67 -15.08
C VAL A 470 1.46 -38.53 -14.67
N THR A 471 1.73 -39.81 -14.38
CA THR A 471 0.71 -40.74 -13.88
C THR A 471 0.49 -40.64 -12.37
N GLU A 472 1.43 -40.04 -11.62
CA GLU A 472 1.32 -39.70 -10.20
C GLU A 472 2.09 -38.40 -9.90
N PRO A 473 1.65 -37.54 -8.97
CA PRO A 473 2.25 -36.23 -8.73
C PRO A 473 3.78 -36.30 -8.63
N ILE A 474 4.49 -35.58 -9.51
CA ILE A 474 5.95 -35.45 -9.39
C ILE A 474 6.21 -34.69 -8.09
N ASN A 475 6.66 -35.39 -7.06
CA ASN A 475 7.38 -34.80 -5.93
C ASN A 475 8.83 -34.63 -6.35
N PRO A 476 9.37 -33.42 -6.20
CA PRO A 476 10.56 -33.31 -5.37
C PRO A 476 10.22 -32.51 -4.10
N PRO A 477 10.92 -32.74 -2.98
CA PRO A 477 10.98 -31.74 -1.93
C PRO A 477 11.58 -30.47 -2.56
N ILE A 478 10.95 -29.32 -2.33
CA ILE A 478 11.62 -28.04 -2.51
C ILE A 478 12.68 -28.01 -1.40
N ASP A 479 13.94 -28.23 -1.77
CA ASP A 479 15.06 -28.13 -0.84
C ASP A 479 15.24 -26.65 -0.46
N ASN A 480 15.28 -26.41 0.86
CA ASN A 480 15.43 -25.10 1.48
C ASN A 480 16.91 -24.70 1.51
N PRO A 481 17.32 -23.54 0.94
CA PRO A 481 18.59 -22.94 1.33
C PRO A 481 18.43 -22.24 2.69
N ASP A 482 18.83 -22.94 3.75
CA ASP A 482 19.17 -22.37 5.07
C ASP A 482 18.13 -21.49 5.80
N THR A 483 17.11 -22.11 6.41
CA THR A 483 16.56 -21.54 7.66
C THR A 483 17.46 -21.98 8.82
N GLY A 484 18.33 -21.08 9.28
CA GLY A 484 19.21 -21.22 10.43
C GLY A 484 18.48 -21.42 11.77
N ALA A 485 17.76 -22.52 11.92
CA ALA A 485 17.22 -23.00 13.18
C ALA A 485 17.86 -24.36 13.50
N ALA A 486 18.77 -24.35 14.47
CA ALA A 486 19.43 -25.54 14.97
C ALA A 486 18.39 -26.60 15.38
N ALA A 487 18.41 -27.74 14.70
CA ALA A 487 17.68 -28.93 15.12
C ALA A 487 18.20 -29.39 16.49
N PRO A 488 17.35 -29.64 17.50
CA PRO A 488 17.79 -30.42 18.64
C PRO A 488 17.90 -31.87 18.20
N ALA A 489 19.10 -32.41 18.34
CA ALA A 489 19.38 -33.83 18.24
C ALA A 489 18.52 -34.61 19.24
N ALA A 490 17.77 -35.60 18.77
CA ALA A 490 17.24 -36.67 19.59
C ALA A 490 17.56 -38.01 18.94
N ALA A 491 18.78 -38.49 19.19
CA ALA A 491 19.13 -39.89 19.09
C ALA A 491 18.57 -40.65 20.31
N GLY A 492 18.03 -41.86 20.08
CA GLY A 492 17.98 -42.89 21.12
C GLY A 492 16.67 -43.67 21.23
N LEU A 493 16.66 -44.86 20.63
CA LEU A 493 15.72 -45.95 20.91
C LEU A 493 15.59 -46.27 22.41
N ALA A 494 14.39 -46.66 22.86
CA ALA A 494 14.16 -47.95 23.52
C ALA A 494 12.65 -48.25 23.72
N MET A 495 12.20 -49.40 23.20
CA MET A 495 10.97 -50.07 23.61
C MET A 495 11.04 -50.54 25.07
N THR A 496 9.95 -50.48 25.83
CA THR A 496 9.45 -51.63 26.63
C THR A 496 8.02 -51.43 27.12
N ALA A 497 7.29 -52.55 27.23
CA ALA A 497 5.86 -52.68 27.46
C ALA A 497 5.43 -52.75 28.95
N ALA A 498 4.15 -52.47 29.24
CA ALA A 498 3.24 -53.15 30.20
C ALA A 498 1.92 -52.34 30.28
N VAL A 499 0.78 -52.83 29.76
CA VAL A 499 -0.21 -53.77 30.34
C VAL A 499 -1.01 -53.22 31.55
N ALA A 500 -2.32 -53.05 31.30
CA ALA A 500 -3.48 -53.14 32.22
C ALA A 500 -3.60 -52.06 33.33
N ALA A 501 -4.78 -51.61 33.79
CA ALA A 501 -6.14 -52.13 33.67
C ALA A 501 -7.15 -51.10 34.22
N LEU A 502 -8.37 -51.17 33.68
CA LEU A 502 -9.67 -51.13 34.36
C LEU A 502 -10.22 -49.88 35.09
N ALA A 503 -11.50 -49.68 34.73
CA ALA A 503 -12.66 -49.42 35.60
C ALA A 503 -13.12 -47.97 35.84
N SER A 504 -14.04 -47.57 34.96
CA SER A 504 -15.44 -47.25 35.28
C SER A 504 -15.81 -46.69 36.67
N THR A 505 -16.61 -45.63 36.62
CA THR A 505 -17.73 -45.16 37.49
C THR A 505 -17.51 -43.71 37.93
N GLY A 506 -18.47 -42.79 37.88
CA GLY A 506 -19.86 -42.85 37.46
C GLY A 506 -20.50 -41.46 37.40
N ARG A 507 -21.46 -41.33 36.49
CA ARG A 507 -22.69 -40.52 36.53
C ARG A 507 -22.89 -39.44 37.61
N ARG A 508 -23.32 -38.27 37.10
CA ARG A 508 -24.47 -37.39 37.51
C ARG A 508 -24.44 -36.87 38.96
N CYS A 509 -24.76 -35.61 39.29
CA CYS A 509 -25.90 -34.80 38.84
C CYS A 509 -25.83 -33.38 39.46
N ARG A 510 -26.52 -32.42 38.80
CA ARG A 510 -27.17 -31.18 39.30
C ARG A 510 -26.29 -29.98 39.73
N ARG A 511 -26.39 -28.80 39.10
CA ARG A 511 -27.47 -27.76 38.99
C ARG A 511 -27.44 -26.76 40.15
N THR A 512 -27.51 -25.47 39.78
CA THR A 512 -27.66 -24.22 40.58
C THR A 512 -26.42 -23.80 41.38
N ARG A 513 -25.91 -22.58 41.29
CA ARG A 513 -26.40 -21.28 40.78
C ARG A 513 -25.40 -20.64 39.84
#